data_AF-A0A9K3CPB8-F1
#
_entry.id   AF-A0A9K3CPB8-F1
#
_cell.length_a   1.000
_cell.length_b   1.000
_cell.length_c   1.000
_cell.angle_alpha   90.00
_cell.angle_beta   90.00
_cell.angle_gamma   90.00
#
_symmetry.space_group_name_H-M   'P 1'
#
loop_
_entity.id
_entity.type
_entity.pdbx_description
1 polymer ?
#
loop_
_entity_poly.entity_id
_entity_poly.type
_entity_poly.pdbx_seq_one_letter_code
_entity_poly.pdbx_strand_id
1 'polypeptide(L)'
;MKTCNETMPGYDIKLSAGMVYKHYGHQIIDILCAYMDTPVTLTETQREWVYQTVYKGYVMACDGQDTGEAKVVNADGTEDGLTVRYSDSTGMGSTIANLRPQWNESFSFDSRFPEAMATAGAHFKAHVTRVVKHRLPAYDIVKTAMDNRRTTLPWGEGRVLVIDTGVPADRMVYEMEEEKGLVLYIVMPRSDGTWGVKAVNREGSMALRKPLPSAWGGLRHQDLDKATGLTGCVFVHKALFTGAASDRQTALDMARMAYENME
;
A
#
# COMPACT_ATOMS: atom_id res chain seq x y z
N MET A 1 -8.00 23.87 -22.04
CA MET A 1 -7.13 23.73 -20.85
C MET A 1 -5.72 23.52 -21.39
N LYS A 2 -4.76 24.43 -21.13
CA LYS A 2 -3.36 24.17 -21.51
C LYS A 2 -2.88 23.04 -20.60
N THR A 3 -2.46 21.92 -21.17
CA THR A 3 -1.85 20.83 -20.41
C THR A 3 -0.62 21.37 -19.69
N CYS A 4 -0.62 21.27 -18.36
CA CYS A 4 0.55 21.59 -17.56
C CYS A 4 1.53 20.43 -17.71
N ASN A 5 2.74 20.70 -18.19
CA ASN A 5 3.81 19.68 -18.27
C ASN A 5 4.54 19.49 -16.93
N GLU A 6 3.99 20.04 -15.86
CA GLU A 6 4.56 19.94 -14.52
C GLU A 6 4.20 18.60 -13.88
N THR A 7 5.14 18.06 -13.09
CA THR A 7 4.97 16.81 -12.32
C THR A 7 5.24 17.06 -10.83
N MET A 8 4.86 16.09 -10.00
CA MET A 8 5.26 16.03 -8.60
C MET A 8 6.72 15.54 -8.51
N PRO A 9 7.57 16.08 -7.61
CA PRO A 9 8.93 15.59 -7.44
C PRO A 9 8.98 14.08 -7.19
N GLY A 10 9.82 13.37 -7.95
CA GLY A 10 9.94 11.90 -7.88
C GLY A 10 8.90 11.12 -8.70
N TYR A 11 8.04 11.81 -9.46
CA TYR A 11 7.00 11.16 -10.27
C TYR A 11 6.96 11.73 -11.69
N ASP A 12 6.56 10.88 -12.63
CA ASP A 12 6.44 11.19 -14.05
C ASP A 12 4.97 11.12 -14.51
N ILE A 13 4.10 11.85 -13.81
CA ILE A 13 2.68 11.99 -14.14
C ILE A 13 2.35 13.48 -14.18
N LYS A 14 1.80 13.94 -15.31
CA LYS A 14 1.41 15.35 -15.50
C LYS A 14 0.29 15.73 -14.53
N LEU A 15 0.41 16.92 -13.94
CA LEU A 15 -0.53 17.37 -12.90
C LEU A 15 -1.80 18.01 -13.48
N SER A 16 -2.93 17.66 -12.86
CA SER A 16 -4.25 18.30 -12.98
C SER A 16 -4.67 18.88 -11.62
N ALA A 17 -5.56 18.23 -10.88
CA ALA A 17 -5.84 18.47 -9.46
C ALA A 17 -4.57 18.41 -8.60
N GLY A 18 -3.56 17.65 -9.03
CA GLY A 18 -2.24 17.61 -8.43
C GLY A 18 -1.53 18.94 -8.36
N MET A 19 -1.85 19.92 -9.21
CA MET A 19 -1.30 21.28 -9.10
C MET A 19 -1.75 21.97 -7.81
N VAL A 20 -3.05 21.87 -7.50
CA VAL A 20 -3.59 22.42 -6.25
C VAL A 20 -3.00 21.67 -5.06
N TYR A 21 -2.91 20.35 -5.16
CA TYR A 21 -2.33 19.53 -4.11
C TYR A 21 -0.84 19.83 -3.89
N LYS A 22 -0.07 20.09 -4.96
CA LYS A 22 1.35 20.45 -4.88
C LYS A 22 1.60 21.71 -4.05
N HIS A 23 0.74 22.71 -4.18
CA HIS A 23 0.91 23.99 -3.49
C HIS A 23 0.23 24.04 -2.13
N TYR A 24 -0.91 23.36 -1.97
CA TYR A 24 -1.77 23.49 -0.80
C TYR A 24 -1.98 22.17 -0.05
N GLY A 25 -1.41 21.06 -0.49
CA GLY A 25 -1.68 19.73 0.05
C GLY A 25 -1.36 19.60 1.54
N HIS A 26 -0.21 20.11 2.00
CA HIS A 26 0.11 20.14 3.44
C HIS A 26 -0.93 20.92 4.23
N GLN A 27 -1.30 22.13 3.77
CA GLN A 27 -2.31 22.97 4.43
C GLN A 27 -3.69 22.29 4.46
N ILE A 28 -4.09 21.67 3.35
CA ILE A 28 -5.35 20.92 3.24
C ILE A 28 -5.34 19.76 4.24
N ILE A 29 -4.25 19.00 4.34
CA ILE A 29 -4.12 17.91 5.30
C ILE A 29 -4.26 18.42 6.73
N ASP A 30 -3.57 19.51 7.09
CA ASP A 30 -3.66 20.08 8.44
C ASP A 30 -5.07 20.53 8.79
N ILE A 31 -5.75 21.21 7.86
CA ILE A 31 -7.15 21.60 8.00
C ILE A 31 -8.00 20.35 8.22
N LEU A 32 -7.89 19.33 7.37
CA LEU A 32 -8.69 18.11 7.50
C LEU A 32 -8.43 17.39 8.83
N CYS A 33 -7.18 17.34 9.29
CA CYS A 33 -6.80 16.79 10.59
C CYS A 33 -7.39 17.56 11.77
N ALA A 34 -7.45 18.88 11.71
CA ALA A 34 -8.05 19.72 12.74
C ALA A 34 -9.58 19.55 12.83
N TYR A 35 -10.26 19.23 11.72
CA TYR A 35 -11.71 19.03 11.64
C TYR A 35 -12.16 17.55 11.75
N MET A 36 -11.28 16.63 12.16
CA MET A 36 -11.69 15.24 12.46
C MET A 36 -12.38 15.15 13.82
N ASP A 37 -13.22 14.12 14.02
CA ASP A 37 -13.91 13.86 15.30
C ASP A 37 -12.95 13.81 16.50
N THR A 38 -11.74 13.30 16.25
CA THR A 38 -10.60 13.46 17.17
C THR A 38 -9.50 14.17 16.41
N PRO A 39 -9.23 15.45 16.67
CA PRO A 39 -8.21 16.20 15.98
C PRO A 39 -6.82 15.54 16.10
N VAL A 40 -6.01 15.66 15.04
CA VAL A 40 -4.65 15.12 15.00
C VAL A 40 -3.68 16.23 14.65
N THR A 41 -2.61 16.39 15.43
CA THR A 41 -1.51 17.30 15.09
C THR A 41 -0.35 16.47 14.55
N LEU A 42 0.02 16.71 13.29
CA LEU A 42 1.09 15.99 12.62
C LEU A 42 2.44 16.67 12.85
N THR A 43 3.47 15.88 13.17
CA THR A 43 4.86 16.34 13.06
C THR A 43 5.20 16.63 11.59
N GLU A 44 6.29 17.34 11.33
CA GLU A 44 6.74 17.62 9.95
C GLU A 44 6.96 16.32 9.14
N THR A 45 7.66 15.34 9.72
CA THR A 45 7.87 14.04 9.09
C THR A 45 6.57 13.28 8.83
N GLN A 46 5.64 13.29 9.78
CA GLN A 46 4.34 12.62 9.61
C GLN A 46 3.52 13.32 8.51
N ARG A 47 3.53 14.65 8.48
CA ARG A 47 2.82 15.45 7.47
C ARG A 47 3.35 15.20 6.08
N GLU A 48 4.67 15.16 5.92
CA GLU A 48 5.28 14.84 4.64
C GLU A 48 4.95 13.41 4.20
N TRP A 49 5.00 12.44 5.11
CA TRP A 49 4.63 11.07 4.80
C TRP A 49 3.15 10.94 4.41
N VAL A 50 2.23 11.60 5.13
CA VAL A 50 0.80 11.65 4.76
C VAL A 50 0.62 12.32 3.40
N TYR A 51 1.34 13.43 3.16
CA TYR A 51 1.30 14.16 1.90
C TYR A 51 1.66 13.29 0.70
N GLN A 52 2.80 12.60 0.76
CA GLN A 52 3.25 11.68 -0.28
C GLN A 52 2.29 10.49 -0.43
N THR A 53 1.82 9.95 0.69
CA THR A 53 0.90 8.81 0.71
C THR A 53 -0.44 9.13 0.04
N VAL A 54 -1.01 10.30 0.31
CA VAL A 54 -2.26 10.76 -0.29
C VAL A 54 -2.05 11.09 -1.77
N TYR A 55 -0.91 11.66 -2.15
CA TYR A 55 -0.61 11.88 -3.57
C TYR A 55 -0.53 10.55 -4.35
N LYS A 56 0.38 9.65 -3.96
CA LYS A 56 0.57 8.33 -4.61
C LYS A 56 -0.69 7.46 -4.54
N GLY A 57 -1.46 7.57 -3.46
CA GLY A 57 -2.65 6.75 -3.21
C GLY A 57 -3.95 7.25 -3.83
N TYR A 58 -4.01 8.52 -4.24
CA TYR A 58 -5.26 9.15 -4.67
C TYR A 58 -5.05 10.16 -5.79
N VAL A 59 -4.31 11.23 -5.53
CA VAL A 59 -4.25 12.41 -6.41
C VAL A 59 -3.59 12.07 -7.75
N MET A 60 -2.51 11.28 -7.73
CA MET A 60 -1.81 10.84 -8.94
C MET A 60 -2.72 10.05 -9.89
N ALA A 61 -3.65 9.25 -9.38
CA ALA A 61 -4.60 8.53 -10.22
C ALA A 61 -5.62 9.47 -10.87
N CYS A 62 -6.07 10.51 -10.14
CA CYS A 62 -6.88 11.57 -10.73
C CYS A 62 -6.11 12.32 -11.83
N ASP A 63 -4.85 12.63 -11.58
CA ASP A 63 -3.97 13.31 -12.53
C ASP A 63 -3.76 12.51 -13.80
N GLY A 64 -3.38 11.23 -13.68
CA GLY A 64 -3.20 10.36 -14.84
C GLY A 64 -4.49 10.19 -15.64
N GLN A 65 -5.64 10.06 -14.96
CA GLN A 65 -6.94 9.95 -15.64
C GLN A 65 -7.33 11.22 -16.39
N ASP A 66 -7.13 12.41 -15.80
CA ASP A 66 -7.53 13.69 -16.40
C ASP A 66 -6.60 14.11 -17.54
N THR A 67 -5.29 13.81 -17.41
CA THR A 67 -4.27 14.16 -18.40
C THR A 67 -4.10 13.11 -19.50
N GLY A 68 -4.77 11.96 -19.37
CA GLY A 68 -4.73 10.88 -20.37
C GLY A 68 -3.45 10.05 -20.35
N GLU A 69 -2.76 9.99 -19.21
CA GLU A 69 -1.56 9.18 -19.05
C GLU A 69 -1.90 7.68 -19.10
N ALA A 70 -0.99 6.91 -19.70
CA ALA A 70 -1.11 5.47 -19.76
C ALA A 70 -1.04 4.87 -18.33
N LYS A 71 -1.97 3.97 -18.01
CA LYS A 71 -2.01 3.30 -16.69
C LYS A 71 -0.88 2.28 -16.52
N VAL A 72 -0.45 1.67 -17.62
CA VAL A 72 0.58 0.64 -17.68
C VAL A 72 1.40 0.89 -18.93
N VAL A 73 2.72 0.91 -18.79
CA VAL A 73 3.68 1.00 -19.89
C VAL A 73 4.70 -0.13 -19.78
N ASN A 74 5.33 -0.47 -20.90
CA ASN A 74 6.52 -1.31 -20.95
C ASN A 74 7.70 -0.63 -20.24
N ALA A 75 8.78 -1.38 -20.02
CA ALA A 75 9.99 -0.85 -19.38
C ALA A 75 10.65 0.31 -20.16
N ASP A 76 10.38 0.43 -21.46
CA ASP A 76 10.84 1.51 -22.33
C ASP A 76 9.86 2.70 -22.40
N GLY A 77 8.75 2.66 -21.64
CA GLY A 77 7.73 3.69 -21.62
C GLY A 77 6.67 3.59 -22.73
N THR A 78 6.75 2.60 -23.61
CA THR A 78 5.76 2.40 -24.68
C THR A 78 4.54 1.62 -24.20
N GLU A 79 3.44 1.71 -24.96
CA GLU A 79 2.26 0.84 -24.78
C GLU A 79 2.24 -0.32 -25.80
N ASP A 80 3.31 -0.49 -26.58
CA ASP A 80 3.37 -1.43 -27.69
C ASP A 80 3.21 -2.88 -27.22
N GLY A 81 2.31 -3.62 -27.88
CA GLY A 81 2.03 -5.01 -27.55
C GLY A 81 1.22 -5.23 -26.27
N LEU A 82 0.80 -4.16 -25.57
CA LEU A 82 -0.09 -4.29 -24.41
C LEU A 82 -1.53 -4.57 -24.86
N THR A 83 -2.20 -5.49 -24.17
CA THR A 83 -3.61 -5.82 -24.41
C THR A 83 -4.46 -5.43 -23.20
N VAL A 84 -5.45 -4.55 -23.44
CA VAL A 84 -6.44 -4.18 -22.42
C VAL A 84 -7.42 -5.34 -22.22
N ARG A 85 -7.38 -5.97 -21.04
CA ARG A 85 -8.25 -7.11 -20.71
C ARG A 85 -9.61 -6.70 -20.12
N TYR A 86 -9.67 -5.52 -19.51
CA TYR A 86 -10.90 -4.94 -18.96
C TYR A 86 -10.73 -3.42 -18.85
N SER A 87 -11.86 -2.70 -18.87
CA SER A 87 -11.93 -1.28 -18.54
C SER A 87 -12.54 -1.12 -17.15
N ASP A 88 -12.05 -0.15 -16.39
CA ASP A 88 -12.52 0.15 -15.03
C ASP A 88 -13.17 1.53 -15.01
N SER A 89 -14.49 1.55 -14.83
CA SER A 89 -15.31 2.76 -14.74
C SER A 89 -15.75 3.08 -13.30
N THR A 90 -15.04 2.56 -12.30
CA THR A 90 -15.38 2.74 -10.87
C THR A 90 -14.57 3.84 -10.18
N GLY A 91 -13.57 4.41 -10.87
CA GLY A 91 -12.71 5.46 -10.34
C GLY A 91 -13.37 6.84 -10.23
N MET A 92 -12.69 7.76 -9.54
CA MET A 92 -13.19 9.11 -9.27
C MET A 92 -13.59 9.87 -10.53
N GLY A 93 -12.79 9.80 -11.61
CA GLY A 93 -13.11 10.44 -12.88
C GLY A 93 -14.44 9.94 -13.47
N SER A 94 -14.70 8.63 -13.42
CA SER A 94 -15.97 8.05 -13.86
C SER A 94 -17.13 8.41 -12.93
N THR A 95 -16.92 8.40 -11.62
CA THR A 95 -17.93 8.83 -10.64
C THR A 95 -18.39 10.26 -10.88
N ILE A 96 -17.47 11.21 -11.13
CA ILE A 96 -17.83 12.59 -11.48
C ILE A 96 -18.46 12.67 -12.88
N ALA A 97 -17.95 11.92 -13.85
CA ALA A 97 -18.53 11.90 -15.19
C ALA A 97 -19.99 11.43 -15.19
N ASN A 98 -20.36 10.50 -14.30
CA ASN A 98 -21.74 10.01 -14.16
C ASN A 98 -22.71 11.04 -13.57
N LEU A 99 -22.20 12.08 -12.89
CA LEU A 99 -22.99 13.21 -12.42
C LEU A 99 -23.22 14.26 -13.51
N ARG A 100 -22.54 14.13 -14.66
CA ARG A 100 -22.84 14.97 -15.82
C ARG A 100 -24.25 14.65 -16.27
N PRO A 101 -25.04 15.67 -16.59
CA PRO A 101 -26.38 15.40 -17.06
C PRO A 101 -26.36 14.68 -18.40
N GLN A 102 -27.39 13.86 -18.61
CA GLN A 102 -27.45 12.98 -19.76
C GLN A 102 -27.83 13.75 -21.03
N TRP A 103 -27.44 13.22 -22.20
CA TRP A 103 -27.71 13.85 -23.50
C TRP A 103 -29.20 14.12 -23.77
N ASN A 104 -30.09 13.41 -23.06
CA ASN A 104 -31.54 13.49 -23.17
C ASN A 104 -32.22 14.25 -22.02
N GLU A 105 -31.46 14.99 -21.21
CA GLU A 105 -31.99 15.83 -20.13
C GLU A 105 -31.97 17.31 -20.51
N SER A 106 -32.95 18.08 -20.02
CA SER A 106 -32.89 19.55 -20.03
C SER A 106 -32.23 20.03 -18.72
N PHE A 107 -31.02 20.58 -18.79
CA PHE A 107 -30.24 20.97 -17.61
C PHE A 107 -29.26 22.12 -17.90
N SER A 108 -28.74 22.74 -16.83
CA SER A 108 -27.51 23.54 -16.86
C SER A 108 -26.37 22.79 -16.17
N PHE A 109 -25.16 22.85 -16.72
CA PHE A 109 -23.98 22.21 -16.12
C PHE A 109 -23.76 22.68 -14.67
N ASP A 110 -24.02 23.95 -14.40
CA ASP A 110 -23.85 24.57 -13.08
C ASP A 110 -24.74 23.95 -12.00
N SER A 111 -25.88 23.35 -12.37
CA SER A 111 -26.80 22.74 -11.41
C SER A 111 -26.26 21.47 -10.76
N ARG A 112 -25.35 20.74 -11.42
CA ARG A 112 -24.73 19.50 -10.89
C ARG A 112 -23.36 19.72 -10.26
N PHE A 113 -22.76 20.88 -10.50
CA PHE A 113 -21.43 21.19 -9.97
C PHE A 113 -21.35 21.08 -8.43
N PRO A 114 -22.34 21.54 -7.64
CA PRO A 114 -22.32 21.36 -6.18
C PRO A 114 -22.30 19.87 -5.76
N GLU A 115 -23.06 19.03 -6.45
CA GLU A 115 -23.14 17.58 -6.20
C GLU A 115 -21.80 16.89 -6.52
N ALA A 116 -21.18 17.25 -7.66
CA ALA A 116 -19.85 16.78 -8.04
C ALA A 116 -18.78 17.21 -7.01
N MET A 117 -18.79 18.46 -6.57
CA MET A 117 -17.88 18.97 -5.55
C MET A 117 -18.05 18.23 -4.22
N ALA A 118 -19.29 18.03 -3.77
CA ALA A 118 -19.58 17.32 -2.52
C ALA A 118 -19.07 15.87 -2.59
N THR A 119 -19.26 15.21 -3.74
CA THR A 119 -18.83 13.83 -3.97
C THR A 119 -17.31 13.71 -3.97
N ALA A 120 -16.61 14.56 -4.73
CA ALA A 120 -15.14 14.58 -4.77
C ALA A 120 -14.55 14.93 -3.40
N GLY A 121 -15.11 15.93 -2.72
CA GLY A 121 -14.68 16.37 -1.39
C GLY A 121 -14.86 15.29 -0.33
N ALA A 122 -15.99 14.59 -0.32
CA ALA A 122 -16.23 13.49 0.60
C ALA A 122 -15.26 12.32 0.38
N HIS A 123 -15.02 11.95 -0.88
CA HIS A 123 -14.12 10.84 -1.22
C HIS A 123 -12.66 11.16 -0.88
N PHE A 124 -12.20 12.38 -1.17
CA PHE A 124 -10.86 12.84 -0.79
C PHE A 124 -10.69 12.92 0.72
N LYS A 125 -11.67 13.51 1.44
CA LYS A 125 -11.66 13.56 2.91
C LYS A 125 -11.58 12.16 3.51
N ALA A 126 -12.40 11.22 3.03
CA ALA A 126 -12.37 9.83 3.49
C ALA A 126 -11.01 9.16 3.25
N HIS A 127 -10.36 9.43 2.11
CA HIS A 127 -9.03 8.91 1.83
C HIS A 127 -7.99 9.46 2.81
N VAL A 128 -7.96 10.78 3.03
CA VAL A 128 -7.04 11.43 4.00
C VAL A 128 -7.29 10.90 5.41
N THR A 129 -8.56 10.83 5.85
CA THR A 129 -8.92 10.27 7.16
C THR A 129 -8.44 8.84 7.29
N ARG A 130 -8.59 8.00 6.27
CA ARG A 130 -8.10 6.61 6.31
C ARG A 130 -6.58 6.54 6.46
N VAL A 131 -5.83 7.39 5.76
CA VAL A 131 -4.38 7.46 5.89
C VAL A 131 -3.99 7.89 7.30
N VAL A 132 -4.57 8.98 7.81
CA VAL A 132 -4.23 9.55 9.13
C VAL A 132 -4.68 8.67 10.30
N LYS A 133 -5.87 8.05 10.23
CA LYS A 133 -6.43 7.27 11.36
C LYS A 133 -6.01 5.81 11.37
N HIS A 134 -5.75 5.21 10.21
CA HIS A 134 -5.51 3.76 10.13
C HIS A 134 -4.10 3.40 9.68
N ARG A 135 -3.47 4.23 8.84
CA ARG A 135 -2.10 3.96 8.40
C ARG A 135 -1.10 4.64 9.33
N LEU A 136 -1.22 5.95 9.56
CA LEU A 136 -0.25 6.72 10.33
C LEU A 136 0.10 6.10 11.71
N PRO A 137 -0.83 5.51 12.50
CA PRO A 137 -0.46 4.88 13.76
C PRO A 137 0.52 3.71 13.61
N ALA A 138 0.54 3.04 12.45
CA ALA A 138 1.50 1.99 12.14
C ALA A 138 2.83 2.52 11.59
N TYR A 139 2.89 3.79 11.19
CA TYR A 139 4.06 4.36 10.50
C TYR A 139 5.32 4.27 11.35
N ASP A 140 5.27 4.78 12.59
CA ASP A 140 6.44 4.79 13.47
C ASP A 140 6.88 3.36 13.85
N ILE A 141 5.90 2.44 14.00
CA ILE A 141 6.16 1.02 14.30
C ILE A 141 6.91 0.37 13.14
N VAL A 142 6.40 0.50 11.91
CA VAL A 142 7.00 -0.10 10.71
C VAL A 142 8.34 0.56 10.40
N LYS A 143 8.43 1.90 10.51
CA LYS A 143 9.67 2.64 10.30
C LYS A 143 10.76 2.18 11.28
N THR A 144 10.43 2.10 12.57
CA THR A 144 11.39 1.64 13.60
C THR A 144 11.85 0.21 13.34
N ALA A 145 10.92 -0.68 12.95
CA ALA A 145 11.26 -2.04 12.56
C ALA A 145 12.18 -2.05 11.32
N MET A 146 11.89 -1.24 10.31
CA MET A 146 12.69 -1.13 9.09
C MET A 146 14.09 -0.59 9.35
N ASP A 147 14.23 0.40 10.23
CA ASP A 147 15.51 1.00 10.61
C ASP A 147 16.39 0.03 11.41
N ASN A 148 15.78 -0.75 12.32
CA ASN A 148 16.51 -1.61 13.25
C ASN A 148 16.69 -3.05 12.75
N ARG A 149 16.03 -3.47 11.67
CA ARG A 149 15.94 -4.89 11.26
C ARG A 149 17.27 -5.62 11.13
N ARG A 150 18.34 -4.95 10.70
CA ARG A 150 19.69 -5.55 10.57
C ARG A 150 20.34 -5.81 11.93
N THR A 151 19.99 -5.02 12.94
CA THR A 151 20.47 -5.17 14.31
C THR A 151 19.58 -6.16 15.07
N THR A 152 18.26 -6.07 14.91
CA THR A 152 17.29 -6.94 15.58
C THR A 152 17.35 -8.38 15.06
N LEU A 153 17.59 -8.57 13.76
CA LEU A 153 17.85 -9.86 13.13
C LEU A 153 19.17 -9.80 12.34
N PRO A 154 20.29 -10.19 12.96
CA PRO A 154 21.58 -10.26 12.26
C PRO A 154 21.57 -11.26 11.10
N TRP A 155 20.81 -12.35 11.25
CA TRP A 155 20.53 -13.29 10.17
C TRP A 155 19.45 -12.72 9.25
N GLY A 156 19.53 -13.00 7.94
CA GLY A 156 18.55 -12.49 6.98
C GLY A 156 18.95 -11.20 6.26
N GLU A 157 20.10 -10.60 6.58
CA GLU A 157 20.68 -9.44 5.85
C GLU A 157 19.71 -8.26 5.65
N GLY A 158 18.79 -8.06 6.60
CA GLY A 158 17.74 -7.05 6.52
C GLY A 158 16.62 -7.35 5.50
N ARG A 159 16.53 -8.57 4.96
CA ARG A 159 15.45 -9.03 4.08
C ARG A 159 14.27 -9.64 4.85
N VAL A 160 14.40 -9.79 6.17
CA VAL A 160 13.32 -10.25 7.07
C VAL A 160 12.99 -9.12 8.03
N LEU A 161 11.72 -8.76 8.11
CA LEU A 161 11.22 -7.70 8.98
C LEU A 161 10.41 -8.33 10.12
N VAL A 162 10.72 -7.96 11.36
CA VAL A 162 9.96 -8.40 12.54
C VAL A 162 9.25 -7.22 13.14
N ILE A 163 7.96 -7.36 13.39
CA ILE A 163 7.14 -6.34 14.01
C ILE A 163 6.41 -7.00 15.18
N ASP A 164 6.66 -6.52 16.40
CA ASP A 164 6.09 -7.14 17.61
C ASP A 164 4.62 -6.74 17.87
N THR A 165 3.98 -6.06 16.91
CA THR A 165 2.57 -5.65 16.96
C THR A 165 1.91 -5.91 15.60
N GLY A 166 0.69 -6.43 15.60
CA GLY A 166 -0.07 -6.68 14.38
C GLY A 166 -0.53 -5.36 13.75
N VAL A 167 0.08 -4.97 12.64
CA VAL A 167 -0.20 -3.70 11.94
C VAL A 167 -0.23 -3.90 10.43
N PRO A 168 -0.93 -3.03 9.66
CA PRO A 168 -0.95 -3.10 8.19
C PRO A 168 0.39 -2.62 7.59
N ALA A 169 1.39 -3.50 7.54
CA ALA A 169 2.76 -3.15 7.18
C ALA A 169 3.05 -3.18 5.66
N ASP A 170 2.37 -4.00 4.88
CA ASP A 170 2.76 -4.33 3.49
C ASP A 170 3.05 -3.11 2.60
N ARG A 171 2.11 -2.16 2.60
CA ARG A 171 2.22 -0.98 1.73
C ARG A 171 3.33 -0.03 2.19
N MET A 172 3.51 0.11 3.50
CA MET A 172 4.60 0.94 4.07
C MET A 172 5.97 0.33 3.79
N VAL A 173 6.06 -1.00 3.78
CA VAL A 173 7.28 -1.69 3.39
C VAL A 173 7.67 -1.29 1.96
N TYR A 174 6.76 -1.36 0.99
CA TYR A 174 7.05 -0.90 -0.38
C TYR A 174 7.51 0.56 -0.43
N GLU A 175 6.81 1.44 0.29
CA GLU A 175 7.12 2.88 0.35
C GLU A 175 8.51 3.17 0.96
N MET A 176 9.05 2.30 1.82
CA MET A 176 10.34 2.49 2.49
C MET A 176 11.51 1.73 1.83
N GLU A 177 11.23 0.87 0.86
CA GLU A 177 12.22 -0.05 0.28
C GLU A 177 13.22 0.61 -0.68
N GLU A 178 12.84 1.73 -1.30
CA GLU A 178 13.74 2.50 -2.15
C GLU A 178 14.97 2.98 -1.35
N GLU A 179 14.75 3.49 -0.13
CA GLU A 179 15.83 3.95 0.75
C GLU A 179 16.46 2.79 1.54
N LYS A 180 15.63 1.87 2.06
CA LYS A 180 16.06 0.92 3.09
C LYS A 180 16.41 -0.46 2.53
N GLY A 181 16.03 -0.76 1.29
CA GLY A 181 16.23 -2.03 0.61
C GLY A 181 15.10 -3.05 0.82
N LEU A 182 14.95 -3.99 -0.13
CA LEU A 182 13.84 -4.94 -0.21
C LEU A 182 13.72 -5.90 1.00
N VAL A 183 12.48 -6.16 1.38
CA VAL A 183 12.03 -7.17 2.35
C VAL A 183 11.38 -8.35 1.61
N LEU A 184 11.70 -9.57 2.03
CA LEU A 184 11.13 -10.82 1.52
C LEU A 184 10.04 -11.36 2.44
N TYR A 185 10.23 -11.24 3.75
CA TYR A 185 9.31 -11.78 4.75
C TYR A 185 9.00 -10.77 5.85
N ILE A 186 7.75 -10.76 6.31
CA ILE A 186 7.30 -10.02 7.49
C ILE A 186 6.85 -11.04 8.53
N VAL A 187 7.41 -10.95 9.74
CA VAL A 187 7.05 -11.77 10.90
C VAL A 187 6.35 -10.88 11.93
N MET A 188 5.11 -11.19 12.28
CA MET A 188 4.30 -10.37 13.20
C MET A 188 3.20 -11.19 13.90
N PRO A 189 2.72 -10.78 15.08
CA PRO A 189 1.61 -11.44 15.73
C PRO A 189 0.31 -11.25 14.93
N ARG A 190 -0.57 -12.24 15.04
CA ARG A 190 -1.87 -12.29 14.38
C ARG A 190 -2.98 -12.09 15.41
N SER A 191 -4.17 -11.72 14.94
CA SER A 191 -5.34 -11.49 15.79
C SER A 191 -5.84 -12.74 16.51
N ASP A 192 -5.48 -13.92 16.01
CA ASP A 192 -5.80 -15.23 16.60
C ASP A 192 -4.81 -15.67 17.70
N GLY A 193 -3.86 -14.79 18.07
CA GLY A 193 -2.83 -15.06 19.09
C GLY A 193 -1.61 -15.82 18.57
N THR A 194 -1.62 -16.29 17.33
CA THR A 194 -0.47 -16.95 16.69
C THR A 194 0.50 -15.92 16.12
N TRP A 195 1.70 -16.37 15.72
CA TRP A 195 2.68 -15.55 15.03
C TRP A 195 2.74 -15.92 13.55
N GLY A 196 2.57 -14.92 12.68
CA GLY A 196 2.55 -15.11 11.24
C GLY A 196 3.91 -14.89 10.60
N VAL A 197 4.21 -15.68 9.56
CA VAL A 197 5.26 -15.39 8.57
C VAL A 197 4.55 -15.10 7.25
N LYS A 198 4.77 -13.92 6.69
CA LYS A 198 4.16 -13.49 5.43
C LYS A 198 5.24 -13.24 4.39
N ALA A 199 5.10 -13.89 3.23
CA ALA A 199 5.92 -13.59 2.05
C ALA A 199 5.41 -12.31 1.38
N VAL A 200 6.31 -11.38 1.12
CA VAL A 200 6.00 -10.07 0.53
C VAL A 200 5.79 -10.23 -0.98
N ASN A 201 4.74 -9.61 -1.51
CA ASN A 201 4.45 -9.59 -2.94
C ASN A 201 5.33 -8.57 -3.69
N ARG A 202 5.40 -8.69 -5.01
CA ARG A 202 5.89 -7.59 -5.85
C ARG A 202 4.84 -6.47 -5.83
N GLU A 203 5.26 -5.21 -5.73
CA GLU A 203 4.33 -4.07 -5.66
C GLU A 203 3.42 -4.08 -6.89
N GLY A 204 2.11 -3.91 -6.68
CA GLY A 204 1.10 -3.95 -7.76
C GLY A 204 0.77 -5.35 -8.31
N SER A 205 1.31 -6.44 -7.75
CA SER A 205 1.05 -7.81 -8.20
C SER A 205 0.75 -8.76 -7.04
N MET A 206 0.05 -9.86 -7.33
CA MET A 206 -0.09 -10.99 -6.39
C MET A 206 1.11 -11.93 -6.44
N ALA A 207 2.08 -11.73 -7.35
CA ALA A 207 3.29 -12.53 -7.41
C ALA A 207 4.15 -12.31 -6.15
N LEU A 208 4.58 -13.39 -5.50
CA LEU A 208 5.46 -13.35 -4.34
C LEU A 208 6.91 -13.07 -4.78
N ARG A 209 7.67 -12.34 -3.96
CA ARG A 209 9.11 -12.14 -4.19
C ARG A 209 9.88 -13.43 -3.94
N LYS A 210 9.57 -14.08 -2.81
CA LYS A 210 10.04 -15.41 -2.44
C LYS A 210 8.92 -16.12 -1.67
N PRO A 211 8.29 -17.17 -2.24
CA PRO A 211 7.27 -17.94 -1.53
C PRO A 211 7.89 -18.72 -0.36
N LEU A 212 7.06 -19.08 0.62
CA LEU A 212 7.45 -20.08 1.63
C LEU A 212 7.78 -21.43 0.97
N PRO A 213 8.60 -22.29 1.60
CA PRO A 213 9.01 -23.58 1.03
C PRO A 213 7.83 -24.40 0.50
N SER A 214 7.96 -24.90 -0.73
CA SER A 214 6.92 -25.63 -1.44
C SER A 214 6.46 -26.88 -0.67
N ALA A 215 7.40 -27.58 -0.03
CA ALA A 215 7.16 -28.74 0.82
C ALA A 215 6.22 -28.47 2.01
N TRP A 216 6.05 -27.22 2.43
CA TRP A 216 5.16 -26.86 3.54
C TRP A 216 3.71 -26.56 3.09
N GLY A 217 3.50 -26.36 1.79
CA GLY A 217 2.24 -25.88 1.23
C GLY A 217 1.03 -26.74 1.61
N GLY A 218 0.11 -26.17 2.39
CA GLY A 218 -1.11 -26.84 2.82
C GLY A 218 -0.96 -27.73 4.06
N LEU A 219 0.26 -27.88 4.59
CA LEU A 219 0.49 -28.63 5.83
C LEU A 219 0.04 -27.83 7.05
N ARG A 220 -0.29 -28.56 8.12
CA ARG A 220 -0.77 -28.04 9.41
C ARG A 220 -0.21 -28.86 10.56
N HIS A 221 -0.08 -28.23 11.73
CA HIS A 221 0.23 -28.88 13.01
C HIS A 221 1.34 -29.93 12.89
N GLN A 222 1.10 -31.18 13.36
CA GLN A 222 2.14 -32.21 13.44
C GLN A 222 2.76 -32.56 12.07
N ASP A 223 2.02 -32.44 10.97
CA ASP A 223 2.57 -32.72 9.64
C ASP A 223 3.53 -31.60 9.18
N LEU A 224 3.22 -30.36 9.54
CA LEU A 224 4.11 -29.23 9.31
C LEU A 224 5.34 -29.29 10.24
N ASP A 225 5.14 -29.63 11.52
CA ASP A 225 6.23 -29.85 12.49
C ASP A 225 7.22 -30.91 11.98
N LYS A 226 6.72 -32.04 11.45
CA LYS A 226 7.58 -33.07 10.84
C LYS A 226 8.35 -32.56 9.62
N ALA A 227 7.71 -31.75 8.78
CA ALA A 227 8.31 -31.22 7.57
C ALA A 227 9.35 -30.11 7.84
N THR A 228 9.19 -29.36 8.93
CA THR A 228 10.13 -28.29 9.33
C THR A 228 11.18 -28.78 10.32
N GLY A 229 10.89 -29.85 11.08
CA GLY A 229 11.67 -30.24 12.25
C GLY A 229 11.45 -29.33 13.46
N LEU A 230 10.50 -28.40 13.40
CA LEU A 230 10.13 -27.51 14.51
C LEU A 230 8.95 -28.07 15.30
N THR A 231 8.70 -27.53 16.48
CA THR A 231 7.49 -27.81 17.27
C THR A 231 6.67 -26.54 17.38
N GLY A 232 5.36 -26.62 17.13
CA GLY A 232 4.46 -25.47 17.27
C GLY A 232 4.16 -24.74 15.96
N CYS A 233 4.47 -25.32 14.80
CA CYS A 233 3.97 -24.81 13.54
C CYS A 233 2.44 -25.02 13.46
N VAL A 234 1.70 -23.99 13.02
CA VAL A 234 0.23 -24.04 12.96
C VAL A 234 -0.21 -24.41 11.54
N PHE A 235 0.18 -23.64 10.53
CA PHE A 235 -0.13 -23.93 9.13
C PHE A 235 0.77 -23.17 8.15
N VAL A 236 0.80 -23.63 6.90
CA VAL A 236 1.24 -22.84 5.73
C VAL A 236 0.17 -22.90 4.64
N HIS A 237 -0.19 -21.74 4.09
CA HIS A 237 -1.20 -21.68 3.04
C HIS A 237 -0.71 -22.40 1.77
N LYS A 238 -1.60 -23.06 1.03
CA LYS A 238 -1.24 -23.83 -0.18
C LYS A 238 -0.55 -22.98 -1.25
N ALA A 239 -0.93 -21.70 -1.35
CA ALA A 239 -0.30 -20.72 -2.24
C ALA A 239 0.97 -20.05 -1.65
N LEU A 240 1.48 -20.54 -0.51
CA LEU A 240 2.79 -20.21 0.06
C LEU A 240 3.02 -18.74 0.45
N PHE A 241 1.98 -17.89 0.44
CA PHE A 241 2.10 -16.47 0.79
C PHE A 241 2.14 -16.22 2.31
N THR A 242 1.67 -17.17 3.13
CA THR A 242 1.64 -17.02 4.58
C THR A 242 1.70 -18.36 5.30
N GLY A 243 2.34 -18.36 6.46
CA GLY A 243 2.26 -19.41 7.47
C GLY A 243 2.07 -18.81 8.86
N ALA A 244 1.79 -19.67 9.83
CA ALA A 244 1.65 -19.29 11.23
C ALA A 244 2.29 -20.34 12.16
N ALA A 245 2.74 -19.87 13.31
CA ALA A 245 3.30 -20.66 14.40
C ALA A 245 2.69 -20.24 15.75
N SER A 246 2.75 -21.10 16.76
CA SER A 246 2.20 -20.86 18.09
C SER A 246 2.82 -19.67 18.81
N ASP A 247 4.08 -19.38 18.52
CA ASP A 247 4.88 -18.37 19.20
C ASP A 247 5.85 -17.68 18.24
N ARG A 248 6.43 -16.59 18.75
CA ARG A 248 7.36 -15.73 18.02
C ARG A 248 8.61 -16.47 17.54
N GLN A 249 9.19 -17.30 18.39
CA GLN A 249 10.47 -17.94 18.10
C GLN A 249 10.30 -18.96 16.97
N THR A 250 9.24 -19.78 17.05
CA THR A 250 8.90 -20.74 16.01
C THR A 250 8.61 -20.05 14.66
N ALA A 251 7.91 -18.91 14.65
CA ALA A 251 7.70 -18.14 13.43
C ALA A 251 9.01 -17.57 12.85
N LEU A 252 9.93 -17.11 13.71
CA LEU A 252 11.25 -16.64 13.28
C LEU A 252 12.08 -17.78 12.68
N ASP A 253 12.07 -18.96 13.28
CA ASP A 253 12.80 -20.11 12.76
C ASP A 253 12.21 -20.58 11.43
N MET A 254 10.88 -20.58 11.27
CA MET A 254 10.23 -20.79 9.97
C MET A 254 10.69 -19.76 8.92
N ALA A 255 10.74 -18.47 9.28
CA ALA A 255 11.19 -17.42 8.38
C ALA A 255 12.69 -17.56 8.02
N ARG A 256 13.53 -17.97 8.98
CA ARG A 256 14.96 -18.25 8.75
C ARG A 256 15.13 -19.39 7.75
N MET A 257 14.48 -20.52 7.98
CA MET A 257 14.53 -21.65 7.06
C MET A 257 14.03 -21.26 5.65
N ALA A 258 12.93 -20.51 5.56
CA ALA A 258 12.42 -20.00 4.28
C ALA A 258 13.36 -18.99 3.60
N TYR A 259 14.16 -18.25 4.37
CA TYR A 259 15.19 -17.34 3.86
C TYR A 259 16.40 -18.11 3.33
N GLU A 260 16.92 -19.07 4.10
CA GLU A 260 18.14 -19.84 3.81
C GLU A 260 17.96 -20.87 2.71
N ASN A 261 16.77 -21.48 2.61
CA ASN A 261 16.43 -22.38 1.51
C ASN A 261 16.26 -21.55 0.23
N MET A 262 17.36 -21.28 -0.47
CA MET A 262 17.36 -20.88 -1.87
C MET A 262 17.23 -22.15 -2.69
N GLU A 263 15.99 -22.52 -3.06
CA GLU A 263 15.74 -23.37 -4.23
C GLU A 263 16.01 -22.58 -5.51
#